data_AF-A0A7Z9JLB1-F1
#
_entry.id   AF-A0A7Z9JLB1-F1
#
_cell.length_a   1.000
_cell.length_b   1.000
_cell.length_c   1.000
_cell.angle_alpha   90.00
_cell.angle_beta   90.00
_cell.angle_gamma   90.00
#
_symmetry.space_group_name_H-M   'P 1'
#
loop_
_entity.id
_entity.type
_entity.pdbx_description
1 polymer ?
#
loop_
_entity_poly.entity_id
_entity_poly.type
_entity_poly.pdbx_seq_one_letter_code
_entity_poly.pdbx_strand_id
1 'polypeptide(L)'
;AYNDGPDGEAVTEDDLELGRVDVSWSLEEYAATFGDDDINFVGSIGQDGMFTPALDGINPDRIGDRNNIGDVWVLATYRGREGRELRARAHLLVTVPLYMRWEPWREIER
;
A
#
# COMPACT_ATOMS: atom_id res chain seq x y z
N ALA A 1 -2.84 15.01 -5.85
CA ALA A 1 -1.78 15.58 -6.71
C ALA A 1 -1.63 17.03 -6.32
N TYR A 2 -0.42 17.57 -6.45
CA TYR A 2 -0.10 18.95 -6.07
C TYR A 2 0.55 19.67 -7.25
N ASN A 3 0.37 20.97 -7.31
CA ASN A 3 1.14 21.88 -8.17
C ASN A 3 1.95 22.80 -7.28
N ASP A 4 3.22 22.96 -7.61
CA ASP A 4 4.26 23.72 -6.89
C ASP A 4 3.99 25.24 -6.81
N GLY A 5 2.75 25.68 -7.01
CA GLY A 5 2.35 27.08 -6.86
C GLY A 5 3.06 28.09 -7.80
N PRO A 6 2.86 29.39 -7.54
CA PRO A 6 3.61 30.46 -8.17
C PRO A 6 5.11 30.48 -7.88
N ASP A 7 5.57 29.99 -6.72
CA ASP A 7 6.99 29.98 -6.37
C ASP A 7 7.79 28.85 -7.05
N GLY A 8 7.10 27.80 -7.49
CA GLY A 8 7.67 26.67 -8.24
C GLY A 8 8.42 25.67 -7.36
N GLU A 9 8.29 25.76 -6.04
CA GLU A 9 8.92 24.88 -5.07
C GLU A 9 7.89 23.92 -4.46
N ALA A 10 8.26 22.65 -4.26
CA ALA A 10 7.35 21.68 -3.67
C ALA A 10 7.37 21.77 -2.13
N VAL A 11 6.21 21.49 -1.52
CA VAL A 11 6.01 21.42 -0.06
C VAL A 11 6.10 22.81 0.61
N THR A 12 5.44 23.79 0.00
CA THR A 12 5.34 25.19 0.45
C THR A 12 3.88 25.57 0.75
N GLU A 13 3.65 26.79 1.25
CA GLU A 13 2.30 27.25 1.61
C GLU A 13 1.43 27.61 0.39
N ASP A 14 2.03 27.87 -0.77
CA ASP A 14 1.34 28.21 -2.02
C ASP A 14 1.08 27.00 -2.94
N ASP A 15 1.44 25.79 -2.48
CA ASP A 15 1.09 24.53 -3.13
C ASP A 15 -0.42 24.40 -3.32
N LEU A 16 -0.83 24.04 -4.54
CA LEU A 16 -2.24 23.85 -4.88
C LEU A 16 -2.60 22.37 -4.88
N GLU A 17 -3.59 21.98 -4.05
CA GLU A 17 -4.16 20.64 -4.08
C GLU A 17 -5.05 20.45 -5.33
N LEU A 18 -4.60 19.58 -6.24
CA LEU A 18 -5.31 19.26 -7.49
C LEU A 18 -6.30 18.09 -7.33
N GLY A 19 -6.36 17.47 -6.15
CA GLY A 19 -7.16 16.28 -5.87
C GLY A 19 -6.60 15.00 -6.50
N ARG A 20 -7.49 14.03 -6.77
CA ARG A 20 -7.12 12.72 -7.34
C ARG A 20 -6.89 12.86 -8.84
N VAL A 21 -5.89 12.14 -9.35
CA VAL A 21 -5.56 12.07 -10.77
C VAL A 21 -5.48 10.60 -11.20
N ASP A 22 -5.73 10.34 -12.47
CA ASP A 22 -5.64 8.99 -13.04
C ASP A 22 -4.19 8.53 -13.09
N VAL A 23 -3.91 7.39 -12.46
CA VAL A 23 -2.57 6.80 -12.35
C VAL A 23 -2.62 5.31 -12.65
N SER A 24 -1.49 4.71 -13.00
CA SER A 24 -1.33 3.26 -12.96
C SER A 24 -0.82 2.83 -11.59
N TRP A 25 -1.42 1.77 -11.05
CA TRP A 25 -1.07 1.21 -9.74
C TRP A 25 -0.19 -0.03 -9.89
N SER A 26 0.79 -0.16 -9.00
CA SER A 26 1.62 -1.36 -8.90
C SER A 26 2.11 -1.58 -7.47
N LEU A 27 2.63 -2.77 -7.20
CA LEU A 27 3.37 -3.09 -5.99
C LEU A 27 4.85 -3.21 -6.32
N GLU A 28 5.70 -2.88 -5.35
CA GLU A 28 7.14 -3.16 -5.35
C GLU A 28 7.54 -3.78 -4.02
N GLU A 29 8.58 -4.62 -4.06
CA GLU A 29 9.13 -5.29 -2.88
C GLU A 29 9.67 -4.27 -1.87
N TYR A 30 9.38 -4.47 -0.58
CA TYR A 30 10.07 -3.75 0.48
C TYR A 30 11.27 -4.58 0.93
N ALA A 31 12.43 -4.32 0.33
CA ALA A 31 13.65 -5.10 0.54
C ALA A 31 14.30 -4.87 1.93
N ALA A 32 13.60 -5.20 3.01
CA ALA A 32 14.14 -5.23 4.36
C ALA A 32 14.83 -6.54 4.71
N THR A 33 14.30 -7.68 4.22
CA THR A 33 14.92 -8.99 4.43
C THR A 33 15.27 -9.60 3.07
N PHE A 34 16.45 -10.22 2.97
CA PHE A 34 16.83 -10.89 1.74
C PHE A 34 16.02 -12.17 1.55
N GLY A 35 15.24 -12.24 0.46
CA GLY A 35 14.52 -13.45 0.04
C GLY A 35 13.25 -13.78 0.82
N ASP A 36 12.59 -12.79 1.43
CA ASP A 36 11.21 -12.97 1.91
C ASP A 36 10.19 -12.92 0.75
N ASP A 37 10.52 -12.17 -0.32
CA ASP A 37 9.76 -12.04 -1.56
C ASP A 37 8.27 -11.75 -1.28
N ASP A 38 8.00 -10.87 -0.31
CA ASP A 38 6.66 -10.55 0.18
C ASP A 38 5.69 -10.19 -0.95
N ILE A 39 6.18 -9.49 -1.98
CA ILE A 39 5.38 -9.11 -3.16
C ILE A 39 4.68 -10.29 -3.85
N ASN A 40 5.25 -11.50 -3.77
CA ASN A 40 4.68 -12.69 -4.39
C ASN A 40 3.54 -13.32 -3.57
N PHE A 41 3.39 -12.94 -2.31
CA PHE A 41 2.51 -13.63 -1.37
C PHE A 41 1.44 -12.73 -0.75
N VAL A 42 1.69 -11.42 -0.57
CA VAL A 42 0.79 -10.54 0.21
C VAL A 42 -0.57 -10.29 -0.43
N GLY A 43 -0.69 -10.41 -1.75
CA GLY A 43 -1.92 -10.15 -2.49
C GLY A 43 -1.69 -9.36 -3.77
N SER A 44 -2.68 -8.55 -4.17
CA SER A 44 -2.61 -7.78 -5.42
C SER A 44 -3.34 -6.45 -5.32
N ILE A 45 -2.97 -5.50 -6.19
CA ILE A 45 -3.64 -4.20 -6.30
C ILE A 45 -4.31 -4.05 -7.67
N GLY A 46 -5.59 -3.65 -7.66
CA GLY A 46 -6.33 -3.30 -8.87
C GLY A 46 -5.91 -1.94 -9.43
N GLN A 47 -6.20 -1.69 -10.70
CA GLN A 47 -5.95 -0.37 -11.32
C GLN A 47 -6.93 0.72 -10.84
N ASP A 48 -7.92 0.36 -10.04
CA ASP A 48 -8.74 1.29 -9.26
C ASP A 48 -8.05 1.76 -7.97
N GLY A 49 -6.86 1.22 -7.66
CA GLY A 49 -6.10 1.49 -6.46
C GLY A 49 -6.55 0.67 -5.25
N MET A 50 -7.45 -0.30 -5.43
CA MET A 50 -7.92 -1.16 -4.34
C MET A 50 -6.98 -2.35 -4.16
N PHE A 51 -6.39 -2.47 -2.97
CA PHE A 51 -5.59 -3.63 -2.58
C PHE A 51 -6.48 -4.75 -2.04
N THR A 52 -6.25 -5.98 -2.51
CA THR A 52 -6.90 -7.19 -2.01
C THR A 52 -5.83 -8.12 -1.42
N PRO A 53 -5.85 -8.38 -0.10
CA PRO A 53 -4.90 -9.28 0.53
C PRO A 53 -5.10 -10.72 0.07
N ALA A 54 -4.05 -11.52 0.12
CA ALA A 54 -4.13 -12.96 -0.09
C ALA A 54 -4.86 -13.68 1.06
N LEU A 55 -5.14 -14.97 0.88
CA LEU A 55 -5.80 -15.79 1.90
C LEU A 55 -4.93 -15.89 3.16
N ASP A 56 -5.60 -15.87 4.33
CA ASP A 56 -4.97 -16.10 5.63
C ASP A 56 -4.60 -17.58 5.84
N GLY A 57 -3.76 -17.83 6.84
CA GLY A 57 -3.29 -19.16 7.24
C GLY A 57 -1.90 -19.51 6.73
N ILE A 58 -1.42 -20.68 7.17
CA ILE A 58 -0.12 -21.23 6.81
C ILE A 58 -0.04 -21.41 5.29
N ASN A 59 1.01 -20.85 4.67
CA ASN A 59 1.31 -21.05 3.26
C ASN A 59 2.57 -21.94 3.08
N PRO A 60 2.42 -23.19 2.59
CA PRO A 60 3.55 -24.10 2.33
C PRO A 60 4.53 -23.60 1.26
N ASP A 61 4.12 -22.68 0.40
CA ASP A 61 5.00 -22.10 -0.63
C ASP A 61 5.94 -21.03 -0.05
N ARG A 62 5.72 -20.60 1.22
CA ARG A 62 6.60 -19.67 1.92
C ARG A 62 7.64 -20.40 2.74
N ILE A 63 8.84 -19.83 2.81
CA ILE A 63 9.91 -20.34 3.65
C ILE A 63 9.46 -20.39 5.11
N GLY A 64 9.43 -21.59 5.67
CA GLY A 64 9.04 -21.83 7.06
C GLY A 64 7.53 -21.79 7.29
N ASP A 65 6.73 -22.13 6.28
CA ASP A 65 5.27 -22.31 6.40
C ASP A 65 4.57 -21.05 6.98
N ARG A 66 5.08 -19.87 6.59
CA ARG A 66 4.60 -18.59 7.09
C ARG A 66 3.26 -18.22 6.46
N ASN A 67 2.56 -17.28 7.09
CA ASN A 67 1.36 -16.68 6.50
C ASN A 67 1.72 -15.74 5.33
N ASN A 68 0.70 -15.37 4.57
CA ASN A 68 0.76 -14.39 3.47
C ASN A 68 0.77 -12.93 3.95
N ILE A 69 1.65 -12.65 4.91
CA ILE A 69 1.90 -11.33 5.49
C ILE A 69 3.22 -10.76 4.97
N GLY A 70 3.40 -9.45 5.11
CA GLY A 70 4.61 -8.79 4.64
C GLY A 70 4.42 -7.30 4.44
N ASP A 71 5.50 -6.62 4.10
CA ASP A 71 5.49 -5.22 3.72
C ASP A 71 5.84 -4.99 2.25
N VAL A 72 5.13 -4.06 1.61
CA VAL A 72 5.35 -3.70 0.22
C VAL A 72 5.23 -2.20 0.02
N TRP A 73 5.83 -1.70 -1.06
CA TRP A 73 5.54 -0.38 -1.57
C TRP A 73 4.34 -0.43 -2.51
N VAL A 74 3.35 0.42 -2.28
CA VAL A 74 2.30 0.72 -3.25
C VAL A 74 2.75 1.92 -4.08
N LEU A 75 2.82 1.75 -5.39
CA LEU A 75 3.22 2.81 -6.32
C LEU A 75 2.02 3.34 -7.09
N ALA A 76 1.94 4.67 -7.14
CA ALA A 76 1.07 5.41 -8.05
C ALA A 76 1.95 6.11 -9.09
N THR A 77 1.81 5.71 -10.35
CA THR A 77 2.56 6.30 -11.47
C THR A 77 1.63 7.13 -12.34
N TYR A 78 1.85 8.44 -12.34
CA TYR A 78 1.17 9.38 -13.22
C TYR A 78 2.02 9.62 -14.47
N ARG A 79 1.40 9.51 -15.65
CA ARG A 79 2.02 9.88 -16.93
C ARG A 79 1.41 11.18 -17.42
N GLY A 80 2.16 12.26 -17.31
CA GLY A 80 1.75 13.58 -17.77
C GLY A 80 1.84 13.74 -19.28
N ARG A 81 1.40 14.90 -19.75
CA ARG A 81 1.64 15.32 -21.14
C ARG A 81 3.15 15.46 -21.36
N GLU A 82 3.61 15.18 -22.58
CA GLU A 82 5.03 15.24 -22.97
C GLU A 82 5.94 14.15 -22.35
N GLY A 83 5.36 13.08 -21.79
CA GLY A 83 6.12 11.91 -21.34
C GLY A 83 6.79 12.08 -19.97
N ARG A 84 6.52 13.17 -19.25
CA ARG A 84 6.97 13.33 -17.86
C ARG A 84 6.24 12.33 -16.97
N GLU A 85 7.00 11.48 -16.29
CA GLU A 85 6.47 10.51 -15.34
C GLU A 85 6.67 11.01 -13.91
N LEU A 86 5.60 10.98 -13.11
CA LEU A 86 5.64 11.27 -11.68
C LEU A 86 5.27 9.99 -10.93
N ARG A 87 6.07 9.64 -9.91
CA ARG A 87 5.82 8.47 -9.07
C ARG A 87 5.67 8.90 -7.63
N ALA A 88 4.67 8.35 -6.97
CA ALA A 88 4.50 8.42 -5.53
C ALA A 88 4.46 7.00 -4.97
N ARG A 89 4.95 6.83 -3.73
CA ARG A 89 4.94 5.55 -3.03
C ARG A 89 4.28 5.68 -1.66
N ALA A 90 3.57 4.63 -1.24
CA ALA A 90 3.06 4.46 0.11
C ALA A 90 3.53 3.13 0.67
N HIS A 91 3.85 3.09 1.96
CA HIS A 91 4.23 1.85 2.65
C HIS A 91 2.95 1.12 3.08
N LEU A 92 2.83 -0.15 2.69
CA LEU A 92 1.70 -1.01 3.05
C LEU A 92 2.21 -2.22 3.83
N LEU A 93 1.78 -2.33 5.09
CA LEU A 93 2.01 -3.51 5.92
C LEU A 93 0.76 -4.40 5.89
N VAL A 94 0.91 -5.61 5.35
CA VAL A 94 -0.11 -6.66 5.35
C VAL A 94 0.16 -7.58 6.53
N THR A 95 -0.84 -7.74 7.40
CA THR A 95 -0.68 -8.46 8.66
C THR A 95 -1.80 -9.47 8.87
N VAL A 96 -1.63 -10.31 9.88
CA VAL A 96 -2.62 -11.33 10.27
C VAL A 96 -3.94 -10.66 10.66
N PRO A 97 -5.08 -11.34 10.47
CA PRO A 97 -6.36 -10.83 10.95
C PRO A 97 -6.30 -10.56 12.45
N LEU A 98 -6.82 -9.40 12.83
CA LEU A 98 -7.06 -9.11 14.24
C LEU A 98 -8.31 -9.89 14.67
N TYR A 99 -8.14 -11.05 15.29
CA TYR A 99 -9.24 -11.82 15.86
C TYR A 99 -9.77 -11.12 17.12
N MET A 100 -10.56 -10.06 16.95
CA MET A 100 -11.35 -9.48 18.02
C MET A 100 -12.63 -10.30 18.20
N ARG A 101 -12.72 -11.02 19.33
CA ARG A 101 -14.01 -11.53 19.80
C ARG A 101 -14.85 -10.37 20.29
N TRP A 102 -15.65 -9.78 19.41
CA TRP A 102 -16.69 -8.84 19.81
C TRP A 102 -17.80 -9.62 20.53
N GLU A 103 -17.91 -9.42 21.85
CA GLU A 103 -19.06 -9.90 22.64
C GLU A 103 -19.94 -8.70 23.02
N PRO A 104 -20.79 -8.20 22.10
CA PRO A 104 -21.56 -6.97 22.33
C PRO A 104 -22.58 -7.06 23.48
N TRP A 105 -22.76 -8.24 24.06
CA TRP A 105 -23.68 -8.52 25.17
C TRP A 105 -22.97 -8.71 26.53
N ARG A 106 -21.64 -8.63 26.60
CA ARG A 106 -20.93 -8.87 27.85
C ARG A 106 -20.59 -7.53 28.52
N GLU A 107 -21.24 -7.26 29.65
CA GLU A 107 -20.92 -6.08 30.47
C GLU A 107 -19.46 -6.14 30.94
N ILE A 108 -18.75 -5.03 30.80
CA ILE A 108 -17.38 -4.87 31.31
C ILE A 108 -17.52 -4.55 32.80
N GLU A 109 -17.25 -5.52 33.68
CA GLU A 109 -17.16 -5.27 35.11
C GLU A 109 -16.04 -4.25 35.38
N ARG A 110 -16.37 -3.20 36.15
CA ARG A 110 -15.50 -2.06 36.44
C ARG A 110 -14.98 -2.11 37.88
#